data_AF-A0A949XZH3-F1
#
_entry.id   AF-A0A949XZH3-F1
#
_cell.length_a   1.000
_cell.length_b   1.000
_cell.length_c   1.000
_cell.angle_alpha   90.00
_cell.angle_beta   90.00
_cell.angle_gamma   90.00
#
_symmetry.space_group_name_H-M   'P 1'
#
loop_
_entity.id
_entity.type
_entity.pdbx_description
1 polymer ?
#
loop_
_entity_poly.entity_id
_entity_poly.type
_entity_poly.pdbx_seq_one_letter_code
_entity_poly.pdbx_strand_id
1 'polypeptide(L)'
;MGIIRQLPPSVVNQIAAGEVVERPASVVKELLENAIDAGASRIDVTVERGGKDLIRVADNGRGMEPDDLPQAFLPHATSKLHDADDLFRIRTL
;
A
#
# COMPACT_ATOMS: atom_id res chain seq x y z
N MET A 1 -35.74 19.55 1.89
CA MET A 1 -34.43 19.75 2.54
C MET A 1 -33.99 18.42 3.13
N GLY A 2 -32.85 17.86 2.75
CA GLY A 2 -32.39 16.57 3.27
C GLY A 2 -31.88 16.70 4.71
N ILE A 3 -32.26 15.76 5.59
CA ILE A 3 -31.72 15.68 6.96
C ILE A 3 -30.34 15.03 6.85
N ILE A 4 -29.29 15.75 7.21
CA ILE A 4 -27.91 15.24 7.23
C ILE A 4 -27.80 14.13 8.28
N ARG A 5 -27.16 13.01 7.93
CA ARG A 5 -26.89 11.90 8.84
C ARG A 5 -25.45 11.43 8.69
N GLN A 6 -24.84 11.07 9.81
CA GLN A 6 -23.50 10.48 9.81
C GLN A 6 -23.57 9.05 9.26
N LEU A 7 -22.62 8.71 8.38
CA LEU A 7 -22.59 7.39 7.77
C LEU A 7 -22.07 6.34 8.77
N PRO A 8 -22.62 5.10 8.74
CA PRO A 8 -22.06 3.98 9.47
C PRO A 8 -20.63 3.66 9.01
N PRO A 9 -19.73 3.15 9.88
CA PRO A 9 -18.36 2.81 9.52
C PRO A 9 -18.26 1.85 8.32
N SER A 10 -19.19 0.91 8.18
CA SER A 10 -19.24 -0.01 7.03
C SER A 10 -19.44 0.71 5.70
N VAL A 11 -20.26 1.77 5.69
CA VAL A 11 -20.52 2.58 4.50
C VAL A 11 -19.33 3.50 4.20
N VAL A 12 -18.69 4.07 5.24
CA VAL A 12 -17.44 4.83 5.08
C VAL A 12 -16.35 3.96 4.47
N ASN A 13 -16.18 2.73 4.96
CA ASN A 13 -15.21 1.79 4.43
C ASN A 13 -15.52 1.35 2.99
N GLN A 14 -16.80 1.19 2.64
CA GLN A 14 -17.22 0.89 1.26
C GLN A 14 -17.03 2.07 0.32
N ILE A 15 -17.22 3.31 0.78
CA ILE A 15 -16.93 4.51 0.00
C ILE A 15 -15.42 4.67 -0.17
N ALA A 16 -14.64 4.48 0.88
CA ALA A 16 -13.17 4.46 0.81
C ALA A 16 -12.69 3.39 -0.18
N ALA A 17 -13.26 2.19 -0.17
CA ALA A 17 -12.99 1.15 -1.16
C ALA A 17 -13.50 1.47 -2.58
N GLY A 18 -14.49 2.36 -2.72
CA GLY A 18 -15.06 2.81 -3.99
C GLY A 18 -14.31 3.98 -4.64
N GLU A 19 -13.65 4.83 -3.85
CA GLU A 19 -12.73 5.86 -4.32
C GLU A 19 -11.31 5.28 -4.50
N VAL A 20 -10.93 4.34 -3.63
CA VAL A 20 -9.78 3.44 -3.76
C VAL A 20 -10.24 2.18 -4.50
N VAL A 21 -10.84 2.33 -5.69
CA VAL A 21 -10.93 1.19 -6.61
C VAL A 21 -9.52 0.93 -7.12
N GLU A 22 -8.79 0.12 -6.37
CA GLU A 22 -7.46 -0.35 -6.75
C GLU A 22 -7.60 -1.11 -8.05
N ARG A 23 -7.19 -0.45 -9.14
CA ARG A 23 -6.91 -1.16 -10.37
C ARG A 23 -5.74 -2.10 -10.08
N PRO A 24 -5.66 -3.29 -10.67
CA PRO A 24 -4.50 -4.19 -10.52
C PRO A 24 -3.15 -3.49 -10.72
N ALA A 25 -3.11 -2.47 -11.59
CA ALA A 25 -1.94 -1.62 -11.79
C ALA A 25 -1.52 -0.80 -10.54
N SER A 26 -2.47 -0.33 -9.73
CA SER A 26 -2.19 0.38 -8.48
C SER A 26 -1.51 -0.56 -7.48
N VAL A 27 -2.01 -1.79 -7.33
CA VAL A 27 -1.38 -2.81 -6.48
C VAL A 27 0.07 -3.08 -6.92
N VAL A 28 0.29 -3.24 -8.23
CA VAL A 28 1.64 -3.43 -8.78
C VAL A 28 2.53 -2.22 -8.46
N LYS A 29 2.03 -0.99 -8.64
CA LYS A 29 2.77 0.25 -8.38
C LYS A 29 3.20 0.34 -6.90
N GLU A 30 2.30 0.12 -5.95
CA GLU A 30 2.64 0.16 -4.52
C GLU A 30 3.66 -0.93 -4.12
N LEU A 31 3.53 -2.16 -4.65
CA LEU A 31 4.49 -3.23 -4.39
C LEU A 31 5.88 -2.93 -4.98
N LEU A 32 5.93 -2.32 -6.17
CA LEU A 32 7.18 -1.89 -6.80
C LEU A 32 7.85 -0.77 -6.01
N GLU A 33 7.09 0.21 -5.52
CA GLU A 33 7.62 1.29 -4.67
C GLU A 33 8.21 0.73 -3.37
N ASN A 34 7.55 -0.24 -2.74
CA ASN A 34 8.08 -0.91 -1.56
C ASN A 34 9.39 -1.66 -1.84
N ALA A 35 9.51 -2.33 -2.98
CA ALA A 35 10.74 -3.00 -3.39
C ALA A 35 11.88 -1.99 -3.66
N ILE A 36 11.58 -0.85 -4.29
CA ILE A 36 12.55 0.24 -4.51
C ILE A 36 13.00 0.83 -3.16
N ASP A 37 12.06 1.09 -2.26
CA ASP A 37 12.36 1.60 -0.92
C ASP A 37 13.16 0.61 -0.08
N ALA A 38 13.04 -0.70 -0.35
CA ALA A 38 13.87 -1.76 0.23
C ALA A 38 15.30 -1.81 -0.37
N GLY A 39 15.59 -0.98 -1.38
CA GLY A 39 16.88 -0.90 -2.06
C GLY A 39 17.11 -2.04 -3.05
N ALA A 40 16.06 -2.67 -3.57
CA ALA A 40 16.18 -3.77 -4.51
C ALA A 40 16.88 -3.34 -5.81
N SER A 41 17.83 -4.15 -6.27
CA SER A 41 18.51 -3.96 -7.56
C SER A 41 17.90 -4.81 -8.67
N ARG A 42 17.08 -5.81 -8.30
CA ARG A 42 16.34 -6.69 -9.20
C ARG A 42 14.95 -6.93 -8.62
N ILE A 43 13.95 -6.74 -9.46
CA ILE A 43 12.55 -6.98 -9.12
C ILE A 43 11.92 -7.79 -10.25
N ASP A 44 11.42 -8.97 -9.91
CA ASP A 44 10.72 -9.88 -10.80
C ASP A 44 9.20 -9.73 -10.60
N VAL A 45 8.49 -9.37 -11.68
CA VAL A 45 7.04 -9.14 -11.65
C VAL A 45 6.33 -10.18 -12.52
N THR A 46 5.35 -10.87 -11.94
CA THR A 46 4.46 -11.81 -12.64
C THR A 46 3.02 -11.37 -12.48
N VAL A 47 2.30 -11.25 -13.60
CA VAL A 47 0.89 -10.85 -13.64
C VAL A 47 0.12 -11.82 -14.52
N GLU A 48 -0.98 -12.37 -13.99
CA GLU A 48 -1.87 -13.27 -14.73
C GLU A 48 -3.27 -12.67 -14.86
N ARG A 49 -3.89 -12.84 -16.05
CA ARG A 49 -5.24 -12.34 -16.38
C ARG A 49 -5.48 -10.87 -15.99
N GLY A 50 -4.48 -10.03 -16.24
CA GLY A 50 -4.53 -8.61 -15.92
C GLY A 50 -4.49 -8.31 -14.41
N GLY A 51 -3.97 -9.25 -13.61
CA GLY A 51 -3.82 -9.12 -12.16
C GLY A 51 -5.06 -9.51 -11.35
N LYS A 52 -6.08 -10.07 -12.00
CA LYS A 52 -7.26 -10.62 -11.31
C LYS A 52 -6.99 -11.96 -10.64
N ASP A 53 -6.09 -12.74 -11.21
CA ASP A 53 -5.77 -14.08 -10.75
C ASP A 53 -4.50 -14.09 -9.91
N LEU A 54 -3.45 -13.42 -10.40
CA LEU A 54 -2.17 -13.34 -9.70
C LEU A 54 -1.49 -12.01 -9.97
N ILE A 55 -0.99 -11.41 -8.90
CA ILE A 55 0.06 -10.40 -8.91
C ILE A 55 1.15 -10.92 -7.97
N ARG A 56 2.35 -11.13 -8.48
CA ARG A 56 3.53 -11.49 -7.68
C ARG A 56 4.66 -10.52 -8.00
N VAL A 57 5.18 -9.89 -6.96
CA VAL A 57 6.39 -9.06 -7.01
C VAL A 57 7.40 -9.72 -6.08
N ALA A 58 8.56 -10.09 -6.62
CA ALA A 58 9.66 -10.65 -5.87
C ALA A 58 10.90 -9.79 -6.07
N ASP A 59 11.46 -9.29 -4.98
CA ASP A 59 12.62 -8.42 -5.01
C ASP A 59 13.80 -9.04 -4.24
N ASN A 60 14.99 -8.46 -4.43
CA ASN A 60 16.20 -8.80 -3.70
C ASN A 60 16.65 -7.67 -2.75
N GLY A 61 15.69 -6.88 -2.24
CA GLY A 61 15.95 -5.80 -1.29
C GLY A 61 16.32 -6.33 0.09
N ARG A 62 16.40 -5.41 1.06
CA ARG A 62 16.79 -5.73 2.44
C ARG A 62 15.85 -6.69 3.18
N GLY A 63 14.65 -6.94 2.65
CA GLY A 63 13.65 -7.78 3.30
C GLY A 63 13.00 -7.10 4.51
N MET A 64 12.35 -7.93 5.33
CA MET A 64 11.64 -7.54 6.55
C MET A 64 12.00 -8.54 7.64
N GLU A 65 12.25 -8.05 8.86
CA GLU A 65 12.49 -8.93 10.01
C GLU A 65 11.21 -9.72 10.34
N PRO A 66 11.31 -11.00 10.76
CA PRO A 66 10.13 -11.82 11.04
C PRO A 66 9.17 -11.22 12.08
N ASP A 67 9.71 -10.49 13.05
CA ASP A 67 8.94 -9.86 14.12
C ASP A 67 8.16 -8.62 13.65
N ASP A 68 8.55 -8.01 12.53
CA ASP A 68 7.85 -6.86 11.93
C ASP A 68 6.69 -7.30 11.02
N LEU A 69 6.66 -8.57 10.60
CA LEU A 69 5.66 -9.11 9.68
C LEU A 69 4.21 -8.90 10.16
N PRO A 70 3.86 -9.11 11.45
CA PRO A 70 2.51 -8.82 11.92
C PRO A 70 2.17 -7.32 11.86
N GLN A 71 3.15 -6.45 12.08
CA GLN A 71 2.95 -5.00 12.10
C GLN A 71 2.78 -4.42 10.71
N ALA A 72 3.41 -5.00 9.69
CA ALA A 72 3.32 -4.56 8.30
C ALA A 72 1.89 -4.56 7.73
N PHE A 73 0.97 -5.31 8.33
CA PHE A 73 -0.44 -5.36 7.94
C PHE A 73 -1.36 -4.46 8.79
N LEU A 74 -0.81 -3.77 9.81
CA LEU A 74 -1.59 -2.87 10.65
C LEU A 74 -1.79 -1.51 9.95
N PRO A 75 -2.98 -0.90 10.07
CA PRO A 75 -3.17 0.48 9.65
C PRO A 75 -2.20 1.41 10.37
N HIS A 76 -1.67 2.40 9.65
CA HIS A 76 -0.78 3.43 10.20
C HIS A 76 0.56 2.91 10.77
N ALA A 77 1.01 1.73 10.34
CA ALA A 77 2.35 1.22 10.64
C ALA A 77 3.28 1.44 9.43
N THR A 78 4.45 2.07 9.64
CA THR A 78 5.44 2.28 8.59
C THR A 78 6.84 2.38 9.17
N SER A 79 7.85 1.87 8.45
CA SER A 79 9.27 2.05 8.77
C SER A 79 9.86 3.31 8.12
N LYS A 80 9.05 4.10 7.38
CA LYS A 80 9.51 5.21 6.54
C LYS A 80 9.37 6.59 7.20
N LEU A 81 8.57 6.70 8.27
CA LEU A 81 8.28 7.95 8.98
C LEU A 81 8.34 7.70 10.49
N HIS A 82 9.00 8.59 11.24
CA HIS A 82 9.11 8.53 12.69
C HIS A 82 8.33 9.66 13.37
N ASP A 83 8.29 10.84 12.75
CA ASP A 83 7.60 12.01 13.28
C ASP A 83 6.84 12.80 12.20
N ALA A 84 6.14 13.85 12.63
CA ALA A 84 5.38 14.70 11.72
C ALA A 84 6.29 15.54 10.79
N ASP A 85 7.55 15.78 11.16
CA ASP A 85 8.49 16.54 10.35
C ASP A 85 8.97 15.73 9.13
N ASP A 86 9.01 14.40 9.25
CA ASP A 86 9.35 13.51 8.14
C ASP A 86 8.38 13.62 6.96
N LEU A 87 7.10 13.94 7.20
CA LEU A 87 6.11 14.18 6.14
C LEU A 87 6.50 15.35 5.23
N PHE A 88 7.10 16.39 5.80
CA PHE A 88 7.53 17.58 5.05
C PHE A 88 8.87 17.36 4.32
N ARG A 89 9.55 16.23 4.58
CA ARG A 89 10.82 15.85 3.96
C ARG A 89 10.68 14.85 2.82
N ILE A 90 9.47 14.32 2.57
CA ILE A 90 9.20 13.44 1.42
C ILE A 90 9.40 14.26 0.13
N ARG A 91 10.52 14.03 -0.56
CA ARG A 91 10.93 14.87 -1.69
C ARG A 91 10.28 14.53 -3.03
N THR A 92 9.61 13.39 -3.18
CA THR A 92 8.88 12.99 -4.39
C THR A 92 7.99 11.76 -4.11
N LEU A 93 6.79 11.73 -4.72
CA LEU A 93 5.99 10.52 -5.00
C LEU A 93 6.31 10.05 -6.42
#